data_AF-R7TG97-F1
#
_entry.id   AF-R7TG97-F1
#
_cell.length_a   1.000
_cell.length_b   1.000
_cell.length_c   1.000
_cell.angle_alpha   90.00
_cell.angle_beta   90.00
_cell.angle_gamma   90.00
#
_symmetry.space_group_name_H-M   'P 1'
#
loop_
_entity.id
_entity.type
_entity.pdbx_description
1 polymer ?
#
loop_
_entity_poly.entity_id
_entity_poly.type
_entity_poly.pdbx_seq_one_letter_code
_entity_poly.pdbx_strand_id
1 'polypeptide(L)'
;MGIFTLLYLVGYFTITSGCYNGRNRGLEYVPTDIPLNVSVILLRNNEIDSLPVGTFENYVDLLSLEMGGNNLMDISPSAFKGTKLEFLYLDRNSLTTFPDLSEIGHCLKELYLAYNDITEVSTNHISSLTVLKLLDLTGNNKLPKGLPFKSGFNNLLVLNLMDTRMTEINDELTNLQIPNLWISNGGFSGGISDLHFTGTKVNALLLRSMGLHTFPIFPNLARGIKMLDLTDNSFIEPLGDDDLGQLESISKLVLKKCHIMKFPDVTSLNKTLKELNVEMNSITTIPSNALDEMSRLDILRISNNPLQNFPSFAIRIKTLKSLYMERTNFVFSCQHASHFDSLGVIDLSDNSLDSIGALQCLNSPTRHVILKDNNISVIHIAGLPFLKTLQTINLHNNPIQCLSKINLKAKMISEIVAKEALKPF
;
A
#
# COMPACT_ATOMS: atom_id res chain seq x y z
N MET A 1 1.74 19.12 -49.45
CA MET A 1 2.40 19.95 -48.42
C MET A 1 1.63 21.26 -48.33
N GLY A 2 1.16 21.64 -47.14
CA GLY A 2 0.19 22.72 -46.90
C GLY A 2 -1.26 22.23 -46.97
N ILE A 3 -2.26 22.71 -46.21
CA ILE A 3 -2.42 23.82 -45.25
C ILE A 3 -3.65 23.44 -44.38
N PHE A 4 -3.75 24.05 -43.19
CA PHE A 4 -4.90 24.14 -42.29
C PHE A 4 -6.30 24.01 -42.92
N THR A 5 -7.17 23.24 -42.26
CA THR A 5 -8.62 23.47 -42.26
C THR A 5 -9.13 23.45 -40.82
N LEU A 6 -9.68 24.58 -40.40
CA LEU A 6 -10.57 24.74 -39.26
C LEU A 6 -11.80 23.83 -39.49
N LEU A 7 -12.14 22.95 -38.54
CA LEU A 7 -13.47 22.34 -38.47
C LEU A 7 -13.96 22.30 -37.02
N TYR A 8 -15.26 22.52 -36.91
CA TYR A 8 -16.08 22.86 -35.75
C TYR A 8 -16.01 21.86 -34.58
N LEU A 9 -16.33 22.37 -33.38
CA LEU A 9 -16.82 21.61 -32.23
C LEU A 9 -17.98 20.68 -32.63
N VAL A 10 -17.73 19.37 -32.73
CA VAL A 10 -18.62 18.24 -32.34
C VAL A 10 -17.70 17.06 -32.03
N GLY A 11 -17.98 16.30 -30.97
CA GLY A 11 -17.11 15.24 -30.45
C GLY A 11 -16.70 14.20 -31.49
N TYR A 12 -15.40 14.05 -31.73
CA TYR A 12 -14.85 12.96 -32.55
C TYR A 12 -14.33 11.82 -31.65
N PHE A 13 -14.80 10.61 -31.93
CA PHE A 13 -14.25 9.35 -31.44
C PHE A 13 -12.82 9.17 -31.98
N THR A 14 -11.84 8.88 -31.12
CA THR A 14 -10.51 8.46 -31.59
C THR A 14 -10.48 6.94 -31.62
N ILE A 15 -10.48 6.37 -32.82
CA ILE A 15 -10.20 4.94 -33.02
C ILE A 15 -8.69 4.82 -33.26
N THR A 16 -7.96 4.33 -32.27
CA THR A 16 -6.58 3.88 -32.46
C THR A 16 -6.64 2.37 -32.58
N SER A 17 -6.06 1.77 -33.63
CA SER A 17 -6.08 0.33 -33.95
C SER A 17 -6.56 -0.60 -32.82
N GLY A 18 -7.80 -1.09 -32.89
CA GLY A 18 -8.38 -2.01 -31.93
C GLY A 18 -8.91 -1.40 -30.62
N CYS A 19 -9.01 -0.07 -30.52
CA CYS A 19 -9.49 0.64 -29.32
C CYS A 19 -10.46 1.76 -29.70
N TYR A 20 -11.60 1.81 -29.00
CA TYR A 20 -12.56 2.89 -29.07
C TYR A 20 -12.51 3.75 -27.81
N ASN A 21 -12.20 5.03 -27.97
CA ASN A 21 -12.18 5.99 -26.86
C ASN A 21 -13.44 6.86 -26.84
N GLY A 22 -14.34 6.53 -25.90
CA GLY A 22 -15.63 7.13 -25.59
C GLY A 22 -15.69 7.97 -24.30
N ARG A 23 -14.55 8.20 -23.60
CA ARG A 23 -14.57 8.78 -22.24
C ARG A 23 -14.99 10.25 -22.19
N ASN A 24 -15.63 10.67 -21.09
CA ASN A 24 -15.95 12.07 -20.77
C ASN A 24 -16.78 12.78 -21.86
N ARG A 25 -17.81 12.13 -22.38
CA ARG A 25 -18.64 12.68 -23.47
C ARG A 25 -20.11 12.89 -23.11
N GLY A 26 -20.51 12.61 -21.87
CA GLY A 26 -21.91 12.67 -21.46
C GLY A 26 -22.79 11.67 -22.22
N LEU A 27 -22.23 10.50 -22.54
CA LEU A 27 -23.00 9.45 -23.22
C LEU A 27 -24.03 8.87 -22.25
N GLU A 28 -25.31 8.89 -22.63
CA GLU A 28 -26.41 8.29 -21.86
C GLU A 28 -26.57 6.79 -22.18
N TYR A 29 -26.02 6.33 -23.32
CA TYR A 29 -26.08 4.94 -23.76
C TYR A 29 -24.78 4.54 -24.47
N VAL A 30 -24.53 3.23 -24.57
CA VAL A 30 -23.43 2.69 -25.38
C VAL A 30 -23.68 3.04 -26.85
N PRO A 31 -22.77 3.74 -27.55
CA PRO A 31 -22.97 4.10 -28.94
C PRO A 31 -23.10 2.88 -29.85
N THR A 32 -24.01 2.93 -30.82
CA THR A 32 -24.29 1.82 -31.73
C THR A 32 -23.33 1.75 -32.92
N ASP A 33 -22.48 2.76 -33.08
CA ASP A 33 -21.53 2.94 -34.19
C ASP A 33 -20.08 2.58 -33.81
N ILE A 34 -19.86 1.94 -32.65
CA ILE A 34 -18.54 1.42 -32.29
C ILE A 34 -18.14 0.33 -33.30
N PRO A 35 -16.93 0.40 -33.90
CA PRO A 35 -16.47 -0.64 -34.82
C PRO A 35 -16.39 -2.01 -34.15
N LEU A 36 -16.86 -3.07 -34.82
CA LEU A 36 -16.94 -4.42 -34.24
C LEU A 36 -15.58 -5.10 -34.01
N ASN A 37 -14.52 -4.61 -34.65
CA ASN A 37 -13.15 -5.15 -34.55
C ASN A 37 -12.33 -4.53 -33.41
N VAL A 38 -12.97 -3.89 -32.43
CA VAL A 38 -12.29 -3.33 -31.27
C VAL A 38 -12.05 -4.40 -30.21
N SER A 39 -10.85 -4.37 -29.65
CA SER A 39 -10.44 -5.18 -28.50
C SER A 39 -10.59 -4.45 -27.16
N VAL A 40 -10.70 -3.12 -27.20
CA VAL A 40 -10.81 -2.25 -26.02
C VAL A 40 -11.88 -1.20 -26.25
N ILE A 41 -12.80 -1.06 -25.30
CA ILE A 41 -13.83 -0.02 -25.29
C ILE A 41 -13.69 0.81 -24.01
N LEU A 42 -13.52 2.12 -24.16
CA LEU A 42 -13.28 3.06 -23.06
C LEU A 42 -14.45 4.01 -22.92
N LEU A 43 -15.35 3.75 -21.98
CA LEU A 43 -16.60 4.51 -21.75
C LEU A 43 -16.64 5.15 -20.35
N ARG A 44 -15.50 5.28 -19.66
CA ARG A 44 -15.45 5.94 -18.34
C ARG A 44 -15.99 7.37 -18.35
N ASN A 45 -16.53 7.78 -17.20
CA ASN A 45 -16.99 9.15 -16.93
C ASN A 45 -18.05 9.59 -17.97
N ASN A 46 -19.14 8.83 -18.06
CA ASN A 46 -20.30 9.14 -18.88
C ASN A 46 -21.56 9.00 -18.00
N GLU A 47 -22.75 8.99 -18.59
CA GLU A 47 -24.03 8.99 -17.89
C GLU A 47 -24.82 7.70 -18.14
N ILE A 48 -24.16 6.63 -18.59
CA ILE A 48 -24.78 5.35 -18.96
C ILE A 48 -25.36 4.69 -17.71
N ASP A 49 -26.65 4.34 -17.73
CA ASP A 49 -27.37 3.84 -16.54
C ASP A 49 -27.70 2.34 -16.57
N SER A 50 -27.60 1.71 -17.75
CA SER A 50 -27.99 0.32 -17.95
C SER A 50 -27.23 -0.35 -19.10
N LEU A 51 -27.08 -1.67 -18.99
CA LEU A 51 -26.58 -2.53 -20.06
C LEU A 51 -27.65 -3.58 -20.43
N PRO A 52 -28.49 -3.32 -21.45
CA PRO A 52 -29.52 -4.28 -21.87
C PRO A 52 -28.93 -5.54 -22.52
N VAL A 53 -29.82 -6.53 -22.74
CA VAL A 53 -29.50 -7.78 -23.43
C VAL A 53 -28.80 -7.50 -24.76
N GLY A 54 -27.67 -8.18 -25.00
CA GLY A 54 -26.97 -8.16 -26.28
C GLY A 54 -26.18 -6.87 -26.56
N THR A 55 -26.02 -5.97 -25.58
CA THR A 55 -25.28 -4.70 -25.77
C THR A 55 -23.91 -4.89 -26.44
N PHE A 56 -23.18 -5.94 -26.06
CA PHE A 56 -21.86 -6.25 -26.61
C PHE A 56 -21.82 -7.57 -27.42
N GLU A 57 -22.96 -8.12 -27.86
CA GLU A 57 -23.03 -9.47 -28.46
C GLU A 57 -22.16 -9.65 -29.71
N ASN A 58 -21.96 -8.57 -30.48
CA ASN A 58 -21.20 -8.62 -31.74
C ASN A 58 -19.71 -8.29 -31.60
N TYR A 59 -19.22 -7.92 -30.41
CA TYR A 59 -17.81 -7.55 -30.19
C TYR A 59 -16.98 -8.76 -29.76
N VAL A 60 -16.85 -9.73 -30.68
CA VAL A 60 -16.20 -11.03 -30.44
C VAL A 60 -14.70 -10.95 -30.08
N ASP A 61 -14.07 -9.83 -30.41
CA ASP A 61 -12.67 -9.54 -30.12
C ASP A 61 -12.48 -8.67 -28.86
N LEU A 62 -13.57 -8.29 -28.18
CA LEU A 62 -13.51 -7.42 -27.00
C LEU A 62 -12.87 -8.15 -25.82
N LEU A 63 -11.74 -7.60 -25.34
CA LEU A 63 -10.95 -8.11 -24.22
C LEU A 63 -11.04 -7.21 -22.99
N SER A 64 -11.20 -5.90 -23.19
CA SER A 64 -11.26 -4.92 -22.10
C SER A 64 -12.39 -3.92 -22.29
N LEU A 65 -13.19 -3.75 -21.24
CA LEU A 65 -14.27 -2.79 -21.20
C LEU A 65 -14.15 -1.93 -19.94
N GLU A 66 -13.96 -0.62 -20.14
CA GLU A 66 -13.96 0.34 -19.05
C GLU A 66 -15.24 1.16 -19.01
N MET A 67 -16.04 0.99 -17.97
CA MET A 67 -17.29 1.72 -17.75
C MET A 67 -17.35 2.40 -16.37
N GLY A 68 -16.19 2.60 -15.74
CA GLY A 68 -16.16 3.25 -14.43
C GLY A 68 -16.53 4.73 -14.45
N GLY A 69 -17.21 5.22 -13.42
CA GLY A 69 -17.71 6.61 -13.37
C GLY A 69 -18.93 6.82 -14.28
N ASN A 70 -19.84 5.85 -14.34
CA ASN A 70 -21.15 5.97 -15.00
C ASN A 70 -22.27 5.90 -13.95
N ASN A 71 -23.53 5.79 -14.38
CA ASN A 71 -24.71 5.68 -13.53
C ASN A 71 -25.28 4.25 -13.53
N LEU A 72 -24.48 3.22 -13.86
CA LEU A 72 -24.98 1.86 -14.06
C LEU A 72 -25.68 1.35 -12.81
N MET A 73 -26.96 1.02 -12.93
CA MET A 73 -27.78 0.41 -11.88
C MET A 73 -28.10 -1.05 -12.19
N ASP A 74 -28.20 -1.40 -13.48
CA ASP A 74 -28.57 -2.74 -13.94
C ASP A 74 -27.69 -3.19 -15.12
N ILE A 75 -27.28 -4.46 -15.08
CA ILE A 75 -26.50 -5.11 -16.13
C ILE A 75 -27.17 -6.44 -16.43
N SER A 76 -27.69 -6.57 -17.66
CA SER A 76 -28.25 -7.84 -18.12
C SER A 76 -27.17 -8.94 -18.12
N PRO A 77 -27.47 -10.16 -17.64
CA PRO A 77 -26.54 -11.29 -17.70
C PRO A 77 -26.00 -11.58 -19.11
N SER A 78 -26.81 -11.30 -20.14
CA SER A 78 -26.46 -11.51 -21.55
C SER A 78 -25.92 -10.26 -22.24
N ALA A 79 -25.59 -9.19 -21.50
CA ALA A 79 -24.98 -7.99 -22.08
C ALA A 79 -23.63 -8.28 -22.75
N PHE A 80 -22.89 -9.28 -22.24
CA PHE A 80 -21.53 -9.63 -22.68
C PHE A 80 -21.42 -10.93 -23.46
N LYS A 81 -22.57 -11.50 -23.87
CA LYS A 81 -22.63 -12.77 -24.59
C LYS A 81 -21.70 -12.78 -25.80
N GLY A 82 -20.91 -13.84 -25.97
CA GLY A 82 -20.02 -13.98 -27.13
C GLY A 82 -18.72 -13.17 -27.10
N THR A 83 -18.52 -12.31 -26.08
CA THR A 83 -17.25 -11.60 -25.87
C THR A 83 -16.19 -12.49 -25.22
N LYS A 84 -14.94 -12.04 -25.22
CA LYS A 84 -13.81 -12.68 -24.52
C LYS A 84 -13.24 -11.77 -23.44
N LEU A 85 -14.12 -11.07 -22.73
CA LEU A 85 -13.74 -10.06 -21.74
C LEU A 85 -12.83 -10.66 -20.67
N GLU A 86 -11.62 -10.14 -20.59
CA GLU A 86 -10.64 -10.48 -19.55
C GLU A 86 -10.60 -9.41 -18.45
N PHE A 87 -10.87 -8.15 -18.79
CA PHE A 87 -10.79 -7.00 -17.88
C PHE A 87 -12.09 -6.19 -17.94
N LEU A 88 -12.80 -6.12 -16.81
CA LEU A 88 -14.05 -5.40 -16.70
C LEU A 88 -13.98 -4.37 -15.55
N TYR A 89 -14.11 -3.09 -15.90
CA TYR A 89 -14.09 -2.00 -14.94
C TYR A 89 -15.48 -1.37 -14.82
N LEU A 90 -16.11 -1.59 -13.68
CA LEU A 90 -17.44 -1.09 -13.30
C LEU A 90 -17.36 -0.21 -12.04
N ASP A 91 -16.17 0.26 -11.67
CA ASP A 91 -15.96 1.09 -10.48
C ASP A 91 -16.70 2.43 -10.56
N ARG A 92 -17.16 2.97 -9.42
CA ARG A 92 -17.87 4.26 -9.35
C ARG A 92 -19.12 4.26 -10.23
N ASN A 93 -20.01 3.31 -10.00
CA ASN A 93 -21.36 3.24 -10.57
C ASN A 93 -22.38 3.17 -9.44
N SER A 94 -23.64 2.81 -9.73
CA SER A 94 -24.73 2.70 -8.75
C SER A 94 -25.29 1.27 -8.67
N LEU A 95 -24.44 0.26 -8.91
CA LEU A 95 -24.86 -1.14 -8.86
C LEU A 95 -25.26 -1.51 -7.43
N THR A 96 -26.47 -2.05 -7.27
CA THR A 96 -27.00 -2.50 -5.98
C THR A 96 -26.87 -4.00 -5.77
N THR A 97 -26.59 -4.77 -6.83
CA THR A 97 -26.37 -6.22 -6.78
C THR A 97 -25.04 -6.57 -7.45
N PHE A 98 -24.42 -7.66 -7.00
CA PHE A 98 -23.25 -8.20 -7.69
C PHE A 98 -23.69 -8.75 -9.06
N PRO A 99 -23.12 -8.25 -10.18
CA PRO A 99 -23.61 -8.59 -11.51
C PRO A 99 -23.46 -10.08 -11.82
N ASP A 100 -24.45 -10.65 -12.51
CA ASP A 100 -24.31 -11.99 -13.10
C ASP A 100 -23.42 -11.90 -14.34
N LEU A 101 -22.22 -12.45 -14.23
CA LEU A 101 -21.21 -12.46 -15.29
C LEU A 101 -20.94 -13.89 -15.79
N SER A 102 -21.89 -14.81 -15.60
CA SER A 102 -21.74 -16.22 -15.93
C SER A 102 -21.35 -16.48 -17.40
N GLU A 103 -21.83 -15.65 -18.32
CA GLU A 103 -21.47 -15.70 -19.76
C GLU A 103 -19.97 -15.49 -20.02
N ILE A 104 -19.27 -14.74 -19.16
CA ILE A 104 -17.84 -14.40 -19.33
C ILE A 104 -16.96 -14.88 -18.16
N GLY A 105 -17.53 -15.53 -17.13
CA GLY A 105 -16.79 -15.94 -15.94
C GLY A 105 -15.65 -16.94 -16.19
N HIS A 106 -15.68 -17.61 -17.35
CA HIS A 106 -14.63 -18.53 -17.80
C HIS A 106 -13.43 -17.84 -18.47
N CYS A 107 -13.53 -16.55 -18.83
CA CYS A 107 -12.44 -15.77 -19.43
C CYS A 107 -12.06 -14.52 -18.59
N LEU A 108 -12.94 -14.04 -17.71
CA LEU A 108 -12.72 -12.84 -16.91
C LEU A 108 -11.61 -13.02 -15.87
N LYS A 109 -10.54 -12.24 -16.00
CA LYS A 109 -9.35 -12.27 -15.13
C LYS A 109 -9.40 -11.22 -14.04
N GLU A 110 -9.90 -10.03 -14.34
CA GLU A 110 -9.97 -8.92 -13.39
C GLU A 110 -11.33 -8.23 -13.44
N LEU A 111 -11.89 -8.01 -12.24
CA LEU A 111 -13.18 -7.35 -12.07
C LEU A 111 -13.05 -6.25 -11.01
N TYR A 112 -13.36 -5.03 -11.44
CA TYR A 112 -13.34 -3.84 -10.57
C TYR A 112 -14.76 -3.35 -10.36
N LEU A 113 -15.24 -3.44 -9.13
CA LEU A 113 -16.57 -3.02 -8.69
C LEU A 113 -16.49 -1.97 -7.57
N ALA A 114 -15.32 -1.37 -7.36
CA ALA A 114 -15.09 -0.41 -6.28
C ALA A 114 -16.07 0.76 -6.33
N TYR A 115 -16.49 1.27 -5.17
CA TYR A 115 -17.39 2.41 -5.00
C TYR A 115 -18.71 2.25 -5.77
N ASN A 116 -19.37 1.10 -5.58
CA ASN A 116 -20.77 0.87 -5.90
C ASN A 116 -21.60 0.77 -4.60
N ASP A 117 -22.89 0.43 -4.73
CA ASP A 117 -23.86 0.33 -3.64
C ASP A 117 -24.32 -1.12 -3.40
N ILE A 118 -23.45 -2.11 -3.67
CA ILE A 118 -23.82 -3.53 -3.68
C ILE A 118 -24.31 -3.97 -2.29
N THR A 119 -25.57 -4.42 -2.19
CA THR A 119 -26.21 -4.96 -1.00
C THR A 119 -26.25 -6.49 -0.97
N GLU A 120 -26.20 -7.12 -2.15
CA GLU A 120 -26.38 -8.56 -2.30
C GLU A 120 -25.31 -9.16 -3.21
N VAL A 121 -24.77 -10.30 -2.77
CA VAL A 121 -23.78 -11.06 -3.52
C VAL A 121 -24.28 -12.51 -3.59
N SER A 122 -24.51 -13.01 -4.80
CA SER A 122 -24.94 -14.40 -5.00
C SER A 122 -23.72 -15.32 -5.12
N THR A 123 -23.71 -16.42 -4.36
CA THR A 123 -22.65 -17.46 -4.47
C THR A 123 -22.59 -18.04 -5.89
N ASN A 124 -23.71 -18.10 -6.62
CA ASN A 124 -23.74 -18.57 -8.01
C ASN A 124 -23.01 -17.60 -8.96
N HIS A 125 -23.18 -16.29 -8.77
CA HIS A 125 -22.46 -15.29 -9.59
C HIS A 125 -20.95 -15.38 -9.36
N ILE A 126 -20.53 -15.49 -8.10
CA ILE A 126 -19.11 -15.63 -7.73
C ILE A 126 -18.50 -16.93 -8.28
N SER A 127 -19.17 -18.07 -8.09
CA SER A 127 -18.66 -19.38 -8.48
C SER A 127 -18.50 -19.56 -10.00
N SER A 128 -19.22 -18.77 -10.80
CA SER A 128 -19.05 -18.71 -12.25
C SER A 128 -17.69 -18.12 -12.68
N LEU A 129 -17.06 -17.30 -11.82
CA LEU A 129 -15.80 -16.58 -12.09
C LEU A 129 -14.58 -17.50 -11.88
N THR A 130 -14.52 -18.56 -12.66
CA THR A 130 -13.62 -19.70 -12.46
C THR A 130 -12.13 -19.39 -12.67
N VAL A 131 -11.81 -18.37 -13.49
CA VAL A 131 -10.42 -17.98 -13.81
C VAL A 131 -10.00 -16.65 -13.18
N LEU A 132 -10.90 -15.99 -12.43
CA LEU A 132 -10.68 -14.67 -11.87
C LEU A 132 -9.45 -14.63 -10.96
N LYS A 133 -8.62 -13.61 -11.14
CA LYS A 133 -7.37 -13.37 -10.42
C LYS A 133 -7.47 -12.17 -9.47
N LEU A 134 -8.24 -11.16 -9.83
CA LEU A 134 -8.44 -9.98 -9.00
C LEU A 134 -9.92 -9.61 -8.93
N LEU A 135 -10.38 -9.37 -7.69
CA LEU A 135 -11.69 -8.79 -7.42
C LEU A 135 -11.51 -7.58 -6.49
N ASP A 136 -11.93 -6.42 -6.97
CA ASP A 136 -11.97 -5.19 -6.19
C ASP A 136 -13.40 -4.78 -5.84
N LEU A 137 -13.73 -4.84 -4.55
CA LEU A 137 -15.01 -4.45 -3.98
C LEU A 137 -14.89 -3.22 -3.06
N THR A 138 -13.76 -2.50 -3.12
CA THR A 138 -13.46 -1.35 -2.25
C THR A 138 -14.64 -0.41 -2.15
N GLY A 139 -14.98 0.10 -0.95
CA GLY A 139 -15.97 1.16 -0.80
C GLY A 139 -17.43 0.74 -1.01
N ASN A 140 -17.74 -0.54 -1.27
CA ASN A 140 -19.11 -1.06 -1.27
C ASN A 140 -19.62 -1.21 0.17
N ASN A 141 -20.01 -0.10 0.77
CA ASN A 141 -20.31 0.01 2.20
C ASN A 141 -21.66 -0.61 2.63
N LYS A 142 -22.44 -1.11 1.66
CA LYS A 142 -23.71 -1.81 1.87
C LYS A 142 -23.59 -3.33 1.76
N LEU A 143 -22.39 -3.86 1.54
CA LEU A 143 -22.17 -5.30 1.42
C LEU A 143 -22.71 -6.06 2.64
N PRO A 144 -23.21 -7.29 2.44
CA PRO A 144 -23.74 -8.08 3.54
C PRO A 144 -22.63 -8.41 4.53
N LYS A 145 -22.92 -8.27 5.82
CA LYS A 145 -21.94 -8.35 6.92
C LYS A 145 -21.06 -9.61 6.93
N GLY A 146 -21.61 -10.75 6.52
CA GLY A 146 -20.88 -12.01 6.49
C GLY A 146 -20.12 -12.27 5.19
N LEU A 147 -20.50 -11.65 4.06
CA LEU A 147 -20.09 -12.03 2.70
C LEU A 147 -20.28 -13.55 2.39
N PRO A 148 -21.14 -13.94 1.44
CA PRO A 148 -21.48 -15.34 1.20
C PRO A 148 -20.44 -16.06 0.32
N PHE A 149 -19.16 -15.98 0.70
CA PHE A 149 -18.04 -16.60 0.00
C PHE A 149 -17.85 -18.08 0.36
N LYS A 150 -18.93 -18.80 0.70
CA LYS A 150 -18.96 -20.25 1.00
C LYS A 150 -18.13 -21.10 0.05
N SER A 151 -18.17 -20.78 -1.24
CA SER A 151 -17.45 -21.48 -2.30
C SER A 151 -17.26 -20.55 -3.49
N GLY A 152 -16.09 -20.61 -4.13
CA GLY A 152 -15.71 -19.74 -5.24
C GLY A 152 -14.26 -19.31 -5.16
N PHE A 153 -13.78 -18.57 -6.17
CA PHE A 153 -12.44 -17.98 -6.17
C PHE A 153 -11.26 -18.95 -6.07
N ASN A 154 -11.39 -20.17 -6.62
CA ASN A 154 -10.32 -21.19 -6.64
C ASN A 154 -8.98 -20.69 -7.23
N ASN A 155 -9.04 -19.62 -8.02
CA ASN A 155 -7.92 -19.06 -8.76
C ASN A 155 -7.58 -17.62 -8.35
N LEU A 156 -8.34 -17.04 -7.42
CA LEU A 156 -8.21 -15.64 -7.04
C LEU A 156 -6.87 -15.43 -6.34
N LEU A 157 -6.20 -14.34 -6.70
CA LEU A 157 -4.91 -13.94 -6.15
C LEU A 157 -5.07 -12.76 -5.19
N VAL A 158 -6.01 -11.86 -5.50
CA VAL A 158 -6.26 -10.64 -4.74
C VAL A 158 -7.75 -10.45 -4.54
N LEU A 159 -8.15 -10.32 -3.27
CA LEU A 159 -9.47 -9.85 -2.88
C LEU A 159 -9.32 -8.54 -2.10
N ASN A 160 -9.88 -7.46 -2.64
CA ASN A 160 -9.86 -6.15 -2.01
C ASN A 160 -11.25 -5.79 -1.47
N LEU A 161 -11.35 -5.75 -0.13
CA LEU A 161 -12.54 -5.40 0.66
C LEU A 161 -12.28 -4.14 1.51
N MET A 162 -11.36 -3.29 1.10
CA MET A 162 -11.06 -2.04 1.81
C MET A 162 -12.29 -1.13 1.82
N ASP A 163 -12.53 -0.42 2.93
CA ASP A 163 -13.63 0.55 3.06
C ASP A 163 -15.04 -0.01 2.81
N THR A 164 -15.24 -1.32 3.00
CA THR A 164 -16.54 -2.00 2.85
C THR A 164 -17.43 -1.87 4.10
N ARG A 165 -16.96 -1.20 5.16
CA ARG A 165 -17.68 -1.02 6.44
C ARG A 165 -18.22 -2.31 7.07
N MET A 166 -17.60 -3.46 6.77
CA MET A 166 -17.97 -4.72 7.38
C MET A 166 -17.95 -4.61 8.90
N THR A 167 -18.95 -5.21 9.55
CA THR A 167 -19.04 -5.25 11.03
C THR A 167 -18.85 -6.66 11.57
N GLU A 168 -18.49 -7.61 10.71
CA GLU A 168 -18.23 -9.01 11.03
C GLU A 168 -17.18 -9.55 10.05
N ILE A 169 -16.35 -10.47 10.53
CA ILE A 169 -15.50 -11.34 9.69
C ILE A 169 -15.89 -12.77 10.07
N ASN A 170 -16.56 -13.48 9.16
CA ASN A 170 -17.05 -14.83 9.40
C ASN A 170 -16.02 -15.91 9.03
N ASP A 171 -16.34 -17.16 9.38
CA ASP A 171 -15.52 -18.32 9.04
C ASP A 171 -15.34 -18.52 7.53
N GLU A 172 -16.28 -18.07 6.70
CA GLU A 172 -16.17 -18.20 5.25
C GLU A 172 -15.01 -17.33 4.72
N LEU A 173 -14.94 -16.07 5.15
CA LEU A 173 -13.88 -15.14 4.80
C LEU A 173 -12.52 -15.57 5.37
N THR A 174 -12.47 -16.04 6.62
CA THR A 174 -11.23 -16.48 7.28
C THR A 174 -10.72 -17.85 6.82
N ASN A 175 -11.49 -18.58 6.01
CA ASN A 175 -11.08 -19.85 5.40
C ASN A 175 -10.71 -19.72 3.92
N LEU A 176 -10.84 -18.53 3.32
CA LEU A 176 -10.52 -18.35 1.91
C LEU A 176 -9.05 -18.67 1.62
N GLN A 177 -8.83 -19.39 0.51
CA GLN A 177 -7.50 -19.86 0.08
C GLN A 177 -6.75 -18.84 -0.80
N ILE A 178 -6.95 -17.55 -0.53
CA ILE A 178 -6.42 -16.46 -1.36
C ILE A 178 -5.05 -15.98 -0.85
N PRO A 179 -4.06 -15.73 -1.73
CA PRO A 179 -2.76 -15.21 -1.33
C PRO A 179 -2.76 -13.78 -0.77
N ASN A 180 -3.63 -12.89 -1.28
CA ASN A 180 -3.66 -11.49 -0.86
C ASN A 180 -5.10 -11.09 -0.49
N LEU A 181 -5.29 -10.70 0.77
CA LEU A 181 -6.57 -10.29 1.31
C LEU A 181 -6.42 -8.93 1.97
N TRP A 182 -7.16 -7.93 1.47
CA TRP A 182 -7.10 -6.57 1.97
C TRP A 182 -8.44 -6.16 2.53
N ILE A 183 -8.44 -5.80 3.82
CA ILE A 183 -9.63 -5.39 4.55
C ILE A 183 -9.30 -4.12 5.32
N SER A 184 -10.19 -3.13 5.27
CA SER A 184 -10.08 -1.96 6.13
C SER A 184 -11.40 -1.36 6.53
N ASN A 185 -11.32 -0.49 7.55
CA ASN A 185 -12.39 0.42 7.95
C ASN A 185 -13.68 -0.36 8.18
N GLY A 186 -13.58 -1.33 9.08
CA GLY A 186 -14.73 -2.08 9.51
C GLY A 186 -15.56 -1.22 10.47
N GLY A 187 -16.88 -1.24 10.32
CA GLY A 187 -17.80 -0.50 11.20
C GLY A 187 -17.92 -1.11 12.60
N PHE A 188 -16.86 -1.72 13.12
CA PHE A 188 -16.83 -2.42 14.40
C PHE A 188 -16.90 -1.41 15.55
N SER A 189 -18.10 -1.20 16.07
CA SER A 189 -18.31 -0.45 17.32
C SER A 189 -17.89 -1.30 18.51
N GLY A 190 -16.83 -0.91 19.23
CA GLY A 190 -16.33 -1.63 20.41
C GLY A 190 -15.10 -2.50 20.17
N GLY A 191 -14.60 -2.51 18.93
CA GLY A 191 -13.40 -3.22 18.53
C GLY A 191 -13.54 -4.74 18.43
N ILE A 192 -12.54 -5.37 17.82
CA ILE A 192 -12.48 -6.82 17.62
C ILE A 192 -11.44 -7.38 18.59
N SER A 193 -11.87 -8.26 19.50
CA SER A 193 -11.00 -8.89 20.50
C SER A 193 -10.52 -10.28 20.07
N ASP A 194 -11.28 -10.99 19.24
CA ASP A 194 -10.95 -12.34 18.79
C ASP A 194 -11.16 -12.44 17.27
N LEU A 195 -10.06 -12.57 16.54
CA LEU A 195 -10.08 -12.80 15.09
C LEU A 195 -9.17 -13.96 14.76
N HIS A 196 -9.78 -15.06 14.27
CA HIS A 196 -9.09 -16.30 14.01
C HIS A 196 -9.04 -16.58 12.51
N PHE A 197 -7.84 -16.65 11.95
CA PHE A 197 -7.66 -17.16 10.59
C PHE A 197 -7.28 -18.64 10.65
N THR A 198 -8.23 -19.52 10.36
CA THR A 198 -8.13 -20.95 10.66
C THR A 198 -7.67 -21.80 9.47
N GLY A 199 -7.84 -21.33 8.23
CA GLY A 199 -7.57 -22.14 7.03
C GLY A 199 -6.75 -21.49 5.90
N THR A 200 -6.36 -20.21 5.98
CA THR A 200 -5.90 -19.50 4.77
C THR A 200 -4.48 -19.80 4.30
N LYS A 201 -4.27 -19.68 2.98
CA LYS A 201 -2.94 -19.59 2.31
C LYS A 201 -2.51 -18.13 2.10
N VAL A 202 -2.96 -17.22 2.96
CA VAL A 202 -2.66 -15.79 2.78
C VAL A 202 -1.17 -15.55 2.96
N ASN A 203 -0.55 -15.00 1.91
CA ASN A 203 0.82 -14.51 1.92
C ASN A 203 0.87 -13.06 2.42
N ALA A 204 -0.12 -12.23 2.06
CA ALA A 204 -0.21 -10.84 2.48
C ALA A 204 -1.61 -10.51 2.99
N LEU A 205 -1.68 -10.13 4.27
CA LEU A 205 -2.92 -9.79 4.96
C LEU A 205 -2.86 -8.33 5.42
N LEU A 206 -3.82 -7.53 4.97
CA LEU A 206 -4.01 -6.15 5.42
C LEU A 206 -5.32 -6.09 6.22
N LEU A 207 -5.23 -5.70 7.49
CA LEU A 207 -6.35 -5.49 8.40
C LEU A 207 -6.25 -4.08 8.99
N ARG A 208 -6.50 -3.07 8.16
CA ARG A 208 -6.24 -1.67 8.53
C ARG A 208 -7.47 -0.99 9.11
N SER A 209 -7.33 -0.14 10.13
CA SER A 209 -8.47 0.61 10.68
C SER A 209 -9.66 -0.30 11.05
N MET A 210 -9.39 -1.47 11.63
CA MET A 210 -10.40 -2.48 11.97
C MET A 210 -10.95 -2.32 13.39
N GLY A 211 -10.35 -1.42 14.19
CA GLY A 211 -10.67 -1.28 15.61
C GLY A 211 -10.15 -2.45 16.45
N LEU A 212 -9.09 -3.13 16.03
CA LEU A 212 -8.50 -4.22 16.82
C LEU A 212 -7.92 -3.67 18.12
N HIS A 213 -8.28 -4.31 19.25
CA HIS A 213 -7.76 -3.98 20.58
C HIS A 213 -6.72 -4.98 21.09
N THR A 214 -6.74 -6.19 20.56
CA THR A 214 -5.84 -7.30 20.84
C THR A 214 -5.24 -7.79 19.52
N PHE A 215 -4.11 -8.49 19.61
CA PHE A 215 -3.48 -9.05 18.43
C PHE A 215 -4.28 -10.25 17.89
N PRO A 216 -4.53 -10.37 16.56
CA PRO A 216 -5.25 -11.50 15.99
C PRO A 216 -4.53 -12.85 16.19
N ILE A 217 -5.29 -13.94 16.26
CA ILE A 217 -4.74 -15.29 16.41
C ILE A 217 -4.73 -16.01 15.05
N PHE A 218 -3.61 -16.65 14.74
CA PHE A 218 -3.32 -17.31 13.48
C PHE A 218 -3.00 -18.81 13.70
N PRO A 219 -3.96 -19.60 14.24
CA PRO A 219 -3.69 -20.94 14.77
C PRO A 219 -3.12 -21.95 13.74
N ASN A 220 -3.15 -21.64 12.44
CA ASN A 220 -2.51 -22.44 11.37
C ASN A 220 -1.79 -21.61 10.28
N LEU A 221 -1.69 -20.28 10.45
CA LEU A 221 -1.22 -19.37 9.39
C LEU A 221 0.24 -18.95 9.51
N ALA A 222 0.82 -19.20 10.69
CA ALA A 222 2.20 -18.92 11.07
C ALA A 222 3.23 -19.15 9.95
N ARG A 223 3.08 -20.27 9.23
CA ARG A 223 4.05 -20.75 8.24
C ARG A 223 3.91 -20.14 6.85
N GLY A 224 2.79 -19.51 6.54
CA GLY A 224 2.49 -18.99 5.20
C GLY A 224 2.69 -17.48 5.08
N ILE A 225 2.22 -16.73 6.08
CA ILE A 225 2.13 -15.27 6.00
C ILE A 225 3.52 -14.62 5.89
N LYS A 226 3.68 -13.76 4.88
CA LYS A 226 4.90 -13.01 4.59
C LYS A 226 4.77 -11.53 4.87
N MET A 227 3.57 -10.99 4.77
CA MET A 227 3.26 -9.59 5.07
C MET A 227 1.99 -9.49 5.91
N LEU A 228 2.09 -8.78 7.02
CA LEU A 228 0.97 -8.43 7.88
C LEU A 228 0.97 -6.93 8.09
N ASP A 229 -0.16 -6.30 7.83
CA ASP A 229 -0.36 -4.88 8.03
C ASP A 229 -1.59 -4.62 8.88
N LEU A 230 -1.35 -4.11 10.07
CA LEU A 230 -2.34 -3.81 11.10
C LEU A 230 -2.44 -2.29 11.32
N THR A 231 -2.12 -1.49 10.29
CA THR A 231 -2.11 -0.03 10.39
C THR A 231 -3.41 0.50 10.97
N ASP A 232 -3.33 1.47 11.88
CA ASP A 232 -4.47 2.20 12.42
C ASP A 232 -5.44 1.34 13.24
N ASN A 233 -4.91 0.35 13.96
CA ASN A 233 -5.63 -0.33 15.05
C ASN A 233 -5.26 0.27 16.42
N SER A 234 -5.88 -0.17 17.51
CA SER A 234 -5.69 0.44 18.83
C SER A 234 -5.41 -0.62 19.87
N PHE A 235 -4.21 -1.21 19.80
CA PHE A 235 -3.79 -2.26 20.72
C PHE A 235 -3.65 -1.70 22.15
N ILE A 236 -4.37 -2.32 23.08
CA ILE A 236 -4.40 -1.87 24.48
C ILE A 236 -3.21 -2.44 25.25
N GLU A 237 -2.80 -3.65 24.91
CA GLU A 237 -1.69 -4.35 25.56
C GLU A 237 -0.39 -4.23 24.76
N PRO A 238 0.78 -4.22 25.42
CA PRO A 238 2.07 -4.29 24.75
C PRO A 238 2.19 -5.60 23.97
N LEU A 239 2.59 -5.51 22.70
CA LEU A 239 2.79 -6.67 21.84
C LEU A 239 4.07 -7.43 22.24
N GLY A 240 3.90 -8.66 22.72
CA GLY A 240 4.98 -9.53 23.19
C GLY A 240 5.25 -10.72 22.26
N ASP A 241 6.11 -11.62 22.73
CA ASP A 241 6.44 -12.86 22.03
C ASP A 241 5.24 -13.80 21.88
N ASP A 242 4.35 -13.83 22.87
CA ASP A 242 3.11 -14.61 22.81
C ASP A 242 2.19 -14.15 21.64
N ASP A 243 2.24 -12.86 21.29
CA ASP A 243 1.49 -12.31 20.17
C ASP A 243 2.22 -12.51 18.84
N LEU A 244 3.51 -12.14 18.78
CA LEU A 244 4.24 -12.04 17.51
C LEU A 244 4.94 -13.35 17.13
N GLY A 245 5.27 -14.20 18.11
CA GLY A 245 5.98 -15.47 17.92
C GLY A 245 5.21 -16.47 17.06
N GLN A 246 3.89 -16.33 16.95
CA GLN A 246 3.07 -17.11 16.02
C GLN A 246 3.37 -16.81 14.55
N LEU A 247 4.08 -15.73 14.19
CA LEU A 247 4.33 -15.34 12.79
C LEU A 247 5.61 -15.95 12.21
N GLU A 248 5.74 -17.29 12.25
CA GLU A 248 6.95 -18.06 11.91
C GLU A 248 7.60 -17.74 10.55
N SER A 249 6.85 -17.18 9.59
CA SER A 249 7.33 -16.92 8.22
C SER A 249 7.37 -15.45 7.80
N ILE A 250 7.03 -14.54 8.70
CA ILE A 250 6.82 -13.13 8.38
C ILE A 250 8.09 -12.46 7.86
N SER A 251 7.94 -11.68 6.79
CA SER A 251 9.02 -10.87 6.23
C SER A 251 8.78 -9.38 6.43
N LYS A 252 7.52 -8.94 6.52
CA LYS A 252 7.15 -7.54 6.69
C LYS A 252 6.01 -7.42 7.69
N LEU A 253 6.24 -6.66 8.76
CA LEU A 253 5.25 -6.36 9.79
C LEU A 253 5.03 -4.84 9.85
N VAL A 254 3.79 -4.42 9.65
CA VAL A 254 3.37 -3.01 9.71
C VAL A 254 2.40 -2.82 10.86
N LEU A 255 2.83 -2.07 11.86
CA LEU A 255 2.13 -1.68 13.08
C LEU A 255 2.05 -0.16 13.17
N LYS A 256 1.79 0.50 12.05
CA LYS A 256 1.76 1.97 11.95
C LYS A 256 0.51 2.52 12.62
N LYS A 257 0.63 3.59 13.40
CA LYS A 257 -0.54 4.26 14.03
C LYS A 257 -1.38 3.29 14.89
N CYS A 258 -0.71 2.40 15.62
CA CYS A 258 -1.34 1.35 16.41
C CYS A 258 -1.54 1.71 17.90
N HIS A 259 -1.26 2.96 18.29
CA HIS A 259 -1.24 3.45 19.68
C HIS A 259 -0.24 2.70 20.60
N ILE A 260 0.78 2.08 20.02
CA ILE A 260 1.78 1.29 20.75
C ILE A 260 2.65 2.21 21.62
N MET A 261 2.73 1.92 22.92
CA MET A 261 3.54 2.71 23.87
C MET A 261 4.92 2.11 24.16
N LYS A 262 5.08 0.80 23.99
CA LYS A 262 6.35 0.07 24.20
C LYS A 262 6.76 -0.58 22.89
N PHE A 263 8.06 -0.53 22.57
CA PHE A 263 8.57 -1.23 21.39
C PHE A 263 8.19 -2.73 21.44
N PRO A 264 7.66 -3.31 20.36
CA PRO A 264 7.20 -4.70 20.35
C PRO A 264 8.37 -5.68 20.51
N ASP A 265 8.14 -6.79 21.23
CA ASP A 265 9.13 -7.87 21.31
C ASP A 265 9.10 -8.70 20.02
N VAL A 266 10.12 -8.53 19.18
CA VAL A 266 10.24 -9.20 17.88
C VAL A 266 11.31 -10.29 17.88
N THR A 267 11.77 -10.73 19.05
CA THR A 267 12.90 -11.67 19.18
C THR A 267 12.65 -12.99 18.46
N SER A 268 11.45 -13.57 18.54
CA SER A 268 11.10 -14.78 17.78
C SER A 268 11.07 -14.61 16.25
N LEU A 269 11.10 -13.37 15.76
CA LEU A 269 11.08 -13.05 14.33
C LEU A 269 12.48 -12.81 13.75
N ASN A 270 13.53 -13.01 14.55
CA ASN A 270 14.93 -12.69 14.23
C ASN A 270 15.48 -13.32 12.94
N LYS A 271 14.96 -14.48 12.54
CA LYS A 271 15.38 -15.25 11.35
C LYS A 271 14.52 -14.98 10.13
N THR A 272 13.44 -14.20 10.23
CA THR A 272 12.42 -14.10 9.18
C THR A 272 12.18 -12.65 8.77
N LEU A 273 12.01 -11.76 9.75
CA LEU A 273 11.60 -10.37 9.55
C LEU A 273 12.66 -9.55 8.82
N LYS A 274 12.24 -8.87 7.75
CA LYS A 274 13.08 -7.97 6.94
C LYS A 274 12.67 -6.51 7.08
N GLU A 275 11.39 -6.23 7.31
CA GLU A 275 10.89 -4.88 7.48
C GLU A 275 9.96 -4.82 8.69
N LEU A 276 10.29 -3.93 9.62
CA LEU A 276 9.44 -3.55 10.74
C LEU A 276 9.05 -2.08 10.61
N ASN A 277 7.75 -1.81 10.54
CA ASN A 277 7.22 -0.45 10.59
C ASN A 277 6.37 -0.27 11.84
N VAL A 278 6.83 0.59 12.74
CA VAL A 278 6.11 1.03 13.96
C VAL A 278 5.95 2.55 13.97
N GLU A 279 5.85 3.18 12.79
CA GLU A 279 5.69 4.63 12.65
C GLU A 279 4.40 5.14 13.29
N MET A 280 4.40 6.41 13.69
CA MET A 280 3.20 7.10 14.21
C MET A 280 2.60 6.43 15.45
N ASN A 281 3.44 5.88 16.32
CA ASN A 281 3.02 5.34 17.61
C ASN A 281 3.44 6.28 18.76
N SER A 282 3.31 5.79 19.99
CA SER A 282 3.67 6.52 21.22
C SER A 282 4.88 5.88 21.91
N ILE A 283 5.78 5.26 21.13
CA ILE A 283 6.96 4.57 21.67
C ILE A 283 7.93 5.60 22.22
N THR A 284 8.31 5.46 23.49
CA THR A 284 9.26 6.36 24.16
C THR A 284 10.66 5.77 24.30
N THR A 285 10.78 4.44 24.32
CA THR A 285 12.05 3.73 24.49
C THR A 285 12.10 2.50 23.61
N ILE A 286 13.31 2.18 23.13
CA ILE A 286 13.62 0.91 22.47
C ILE A 286 14.65 0.16 23.34
N PRO A 287 14.38 -1.08 23.78
CA PRO A 287 15.31 -1.85 24.61
C PRO A 287 16.67 -2.10 23.94
N SER A 288 17.75 -2.19 24.72
CA SER A 288 19.12 -2.37 24.20
C SER A 288 19.35 -3.68 23.46
N ASN A 289 18.56 -4.70 23.78
CA ASN A 289 18.61 -6.02 23.17
C ASN A 289 17.55 -6.23 22.08
N ALA A 290 16.70 -5.24 21.80
CA ALA A 290 15.53 -5.41 20.95
C ALA A 290 15.86 -5.91 19.54
N LEU A 291 17.08 -5.66 19.05
CA LEU A 291 17.53 -6.01 17.70
C LEU A 291 18.81 -6.86 17.67
N ASP A 292 19.34 -7.32 18.82
CA ASP A 292 20.69 -7.93 18.92
C ASP A 292 20.86 -9.20 18.06
N GLU A 293 19.78 -9.95 17.83
CA GLU A 293 19.81 -11.21 17.06
C GLU A 293 19.19 -11.10 15.65
N MET A 294 18.76 -9.91 15.24
CA MET A 294 18.02 -9.71 13.99
C MET A 294 18.89 -9.96 12.75
N SER A 295 18.88 -11.21 12.27
CA SER A 295 19.74 -11.69 11.19
C SER A 295 19.29 -11.31 9.77
N ARG A 296 18.07 -10.77 9.63
CA ARG A 296 17.48 -10.42 8.32
C ARG A 296 16.85 -9.04 8.22
N LEU A 297 16.82 -8.27 9.32
CA LEU A 297 16.16 -6.97 9.35
C LEU A 297 16.91 -5.98 8.45
N ASP A 298 16.29 -5.63 7.32
CA ASP A 298 16.82 -4.70 6.32
C ASP A 298 16.31 -3.28 6.57
N ILE A 299 15.07 -3.14 7.05
CA ILE A 299 14.37 -1.86 7.15
C ILE A 299 13.71 -1.72 8.53
N LEU A 300 14.01 -0.62 9.21
CA LEU A 300 13.35 -0.22 10.45
C LEU A 300 12.74 1.17 10.27
N ARG A 301 11.42 1.27 10.45
CA ARG A 301 10.69 2.54 10.43
C ARG A 301 10.09 2.81 11.80
N ILE A 302 10.60 3.86 12.44
CA ILE A 302 10.20 4.28 13.80
C ILE A 302 9.85 5.76 13.85
N SER A 303 9.77 6.43 12.69
CA SER A 303 9.40 7.84 12.57
C SER A 303 8.09 8.16 13.30
N ASN A 304 7.94 9.40 13.75
CA ASN A 304 6.75 9.90 14.46
C ASN A 304 6.48 9.13 15.76
N ASN A 305 7.52 8.88 16.56
CA ASN A 305 7.43 8.32 17.92
C ASN A 305 8.20 9.23 18.90
N PRO A 306 7.65 9.61 20.06
CA PRO A 306 8.31 10.53 21.00
C PRO A 306 9.44 9.84 21.78
N LEU A 307 10.50 9.44 21.08
CA LEU A 307 11.61 8.69 21.65
C LEU A 307 12.42 9.55 22.62
N GLN A 308 12.45 9.11 23.87
CA GLN A 308 13.35 9.62 24.90
C GLN A 308 14.69 8.91 24.85
N ASN A 309 14.69 7.60 24.55
CA ASN A 309 15.89 6.78 24.48
C ASN A 309 15.88 5.90 23.22
N PHE A 310 17.00 5.91 22.49
CA PHE A 310 17.32 4.94 21.46
C PHE A 310 18.57 4.16 21.91
N PRO A 311 18.58 2.83 21.79
CA PRO A 311 19.59 2.01 22.42
C PRO A 311 20.96 2.15 21.75
N SER A 312 22.01 2.14 22.58
CA SER A 312 23.31 1.64 22.14
C SER A 312 23.26 0.12 22.21
N PHE A 313 22.99 -0.52 21.06
CA PHE A 313 22.87 -1.97 20.97
C PHE A 313 24.13 -2.65 21.52
N ALA A 314 23.98 -3.75 22.26
CA ALA A 314 25.15 -4.48 22.76
C ALA A 314 25.97 -5.06 21.59
N ILE A 315 25.30 -5.34 20.47
CA ILE A 315 25.87 -5.92 19.26
C ILE A 315 25.68 -4.96 18.08
N ARG A 316 26.71 -4.84 17.24
CA ARG A 316 26.60 -4.10 15.97
C ARG A 316 25.59 -4.78 15.04
N ILE A 317 24.64 -3.99 14.53
CA ILE A 317 23.62 -4.45 13.60
C ILE A 317 24.21 -4.49 12.18
N LYS A 318 24.41 -5.72 11.69
CA LYS A 318 25.07 -6.01 10.41
C LYS A 318 24.14 -5.99 9.20
N THR A 319 22.84 -6.05 9.44
CA THR A 319 21.82 -6.35 8.41
C THR A 319 21.05 -5.10 7.99
N LEU A 320 20.84 -4.17 8.92
CA LEU A 320 20.00 -3.01 8.70
C LEU A 320 20.57 -2.10 7.60
N LYS A 321 19.78 -1.92 6.54
CA LYS A 321 20.11 -1.11 5.35
C LYS A 321 19.43 0.24 5.38
N SER A 322 18.24 0.34 5.98
CA SER A 322 17.48 1.59 6.04
C SER A 322 16.91 1.83 7.43
N LEU A 323 17.17 3.02 7.96
CA LEU A 323 16.67 3.47 9.26
C LEU A 323 15.92 4.79 9.08
N TYR A 324 14.64 4.81 9.44
CA TYR A 324 13.80 6.00 9.38
C TYR A 324 13.38 6.41 10.79
N MET A 325 13.82 7.59 11.21
CA MET A 325 13.59 8.18 12.54
C MET A 325 13.10 9.63 12.42
N GLU A 326 12.32 9.97 11.39
CA GLU A 326 11.78 11.32 11.23
C GLU A 326 10.87 11.68 12.41
N ARG A 327 10.94 12.91 12.92
CA ARG A 327 10.04 13.41 13.98
C ARG A 327 9.99 12.51 15.21
N THR A 328 11.15 12.10 15.69
CA THR A 328 11.27 11.29 16.92
C THR A 328 11.66 12.10 18.16
N ASN A 329 12.08 13.36 17.99
CA ASN A 329 12.67 14.21 19.03
C ASN A 329 13.95 13.62 19.66
N PHE A 330 14.49 12.55 19.09
CA PHE A 330 15.66 11.87 19.63
C PHE A 330 16.95 12.56 19.20
N VAL A 331 17.81 12.87 20.18
CA VAL A 331 19.14 13.44 19.91
C VAL A 331 20.10 12.33 19.47
N PHE A 332 20.14 12.08 18.16
CA PHE A 332 21.03 11.10 17.57
C PHE A 332 22.49 11.50 17.77
N SER A 333 23.34 10.55 18.16
CA SER A 333 24.73 10.82 18.55
C SER A 333 25.71 9.78 17.97
N CYS A 334 27.00 10.06 18.09
CA CYS A 334 28.08 9.20 17.60
C CYS A 334 28.02 7.77 18.19
N GLN A 335 27.63 7.64 19.47
CA GLN A 335 27.45 6.34 20.12
C GLN A 335 26.36 5.52 19.43
N HIS A 336 25.27 6.13 18.98
CA HIS A 336 24.20 5.42 18.26
C HIS A 336 24.67 5.04 16.85
N ALA A 337 25.27 6.00 16.13
CA ALA A 337 25.75 5.81 14.76
C ALA A 337 26.78 4.67 14.61
N SER A 338 27.61 4.43 15.62
CA SER A 338 28.68 3.42 15.56
C SER A 338 28.20 1.96 15.54
N HIS A 339 26.91 1.71 15.80
CA HIS A 339 26.37 0.34 15.86
C HIS A 339 25.93 -0.22 14.50
N PHE A 340 25.96 0.57 13.43
CA PHE A 340 25.42 0.17 12.14
C PHE A 340 26.53 -0.05 11.11
N ASP A 341 26.66 -1.29 10.63
CA ASP A 341 27.72 -1.66 9.67
C ASP A 341 27.26 -1.58 8.20
N SER A 342 25.95 -1.68 7.94
CA SER A 342 25.39 -1.85 6.58
C SER A 342 24.40 -0.78 6.13
N LEU A 343 24.18 0.28 6.93
CA LEU A 343 23.23 1.32 6.58
C LEU A 343 23.57 2.01 5.24
N GLY A 344 22.62 1.94 4.32
CA GLY A 344 22.61 2.64 3.04
C GLY A 344 21.73 3.90 3.06
N VAL A 345 20.67 3.90 3.87
CA VAL A 345 19.72 5.01 4.01
C VAL A 345 19.54 5.35 5.48
N ILE A 346 19.65 6.62 5.83
CA ILE A 346 19.28 7.13 7.15
C ILE A 346 18.45 8.40 6.99
N ASP A 347 17.31 8.43 7.67
CA ASP A 347 16.43 9.58 7.76
C ASP A 347 16.29 10.03 9.21
N LEU A 348 16.84 11.21 9.51
CA LEU A 348 16.76 11.89 10.80
C LEU A 348 16.05 13.24 10.67
N SER A 349 15.15 13.39 9.70
CA SER A 349 14.42 14.64 9.49
C SER A 349 13.61 15.02 10.73
N ASP A 350 13.41 16.33 10.97
CA ASP A 350 12.54 16.81 12.06
C ASP A 350 12.93 16.29 13.47
N ASN A 351 14.23 16.26 13.82
CA ASN A 351 14.71 15.82 15.14
C ASN A 351 15.47 16.91 15.91
N SER A 352 15.34 18.18 15.52
CA SER A 352 16.04 19.31 16.16
C SER A 352 17.56 19.16 16.21
N LEU A 353 18.18 18.51 15.22
CA LEU A 353 19.63 18.36 15.17
C LEU A 353 20.31 19.70 14.87
N ASP A 354 21.29 20.09 15.69
CA ASP A 354 22.06 21.34 15.49
C ASP A 354 23.30 21.17 14.59
N SER A 355 23.76 19.92 14.42
CA SER A 355 24.92 19.60 13.59
C SER A 355 24.85 18.18 13.02
N ILE A 356 25.71 17.89 12.04
CA ILE A 356 25.88 16.55 11.48
C ILE A 356 26.93 15.71 12.23
N GLY A 357 27.44 16.17 13.38
CA GLY A 357 28.55 15.55 14.10
C GLY A 357 28.29 14.09 14.49
N ALA A 358 27.03 13.73 14.78
CA ALA A 358 26.63 12.36 15.07
C ALA A 358 27.00 11.36 13.95
N LEU A 359 27.04 11.83 12.69
CA LEU A 359 27.34 11.00 11.53
C LEU A 359 28.84 10.71 11.36
N GLN A 360 29.73 11.37 12.10
CA GLN A 360 31.18 11.11 12.02
C GLN A 360 31.54 9.68 12.43
N CYS A 361 30.74 9.06 13.28
CA CYS A 361 30.94 7.70 13.75
C CYS A 361 30.20 6.63 12.91
N LEU A 362 29.47 7.05 11.88
CA LEU A 362 28.73 6.14 10.99
C LEU A 362 29.69 5.56 9.95
N ASN A 363 30.17 4.33 10.17
CA ASN A 363 31.16 3.66 9.33
C ASN A 363 30.54 2.71 8.28
N SER A 364 29.27 2.91 7.94
CA SER A 364 28.54 2.08 6.96
C SER A 364 28.64 2.65 5.54
N PRO A 365 28.34 1.85 4.49
CA PRO A 365 28.35 2.32 3.10
C PRO A 365 27.12 3.18 2.77
N THR A 366 26.89 4.25 3.54
CA THR A 366 25.71 5.11 3.43
C THR A 366 25.68 5.83 2.09
N ARG A 367 24.51 5.81 1.44
CA ARG A 367 24.26 6.40 0.11
C ARG A 367 23.29 7.58 0.19
N HIS A 368 22.32 7.52 1.08
CA HIS A 368 21.27 8.52 1.21
C HIS A 368 21.17 8.97 2.67
N VAL A 369 21.38 10.26 2.90
CA VAL A 369 21.27 10.90 4.21
C VAL A 369 20.19 11.96 4.13
N ILE A 370 19.14 11.84 4.93
CA ILE A 370 18.02 12.78 4.95
C ILE A 370 17.98 13.45 6.33
N LEU A 371 18.16 14.78 6.32
CA LEU A 371 18.29 15.64 7.51
C LEU A 371 17.39 16.87 7.36
N LYS A 372 16.31 16.76 6.59
CA LYS A 372 15.39 17.85 6.32
C LYS A 372 14.73 18.35 7.62
N ASP A 373 14.37 19.62 7.66
CA ASP A 373 13.64 20.23 8.80
C ASP A 373 14.39 20.04 10.14
N ASN A 374 15.69 20.35 10.19
CA ASN A 374 16.48 20.35 11.43
C ASN A 374 17.01 21.77 11.73
N ASN A 375 17.81 21.91 12.78
CA ASN A 375 18.42 23.17 13.19
C ASN A 375 19.91 23.25 12.80
N ILE A 376 20.31 22.58 11.72
CA ILE A 376 21.71 22.47 11.34
C ILE A 376 22.20 23.80 10.79
N SER A 377 23.08 24.46 11.54
CA SER A 377 23.66 25.76 11.16
C SER A 377 25.05 25.65 10.54
N VAL A 378 25.80 24.61 10.91
CA VAL A 378 27.19 24.40 10.47
C VAL A 378 27.39 22.99 9.95
N ILE A 379 28.00 22.90 8.76
CA ILE A 379 28.23 21.64 8.08
C ILE A 379 29.74 21.38 7.93
N HIS A 380 30.24 20.44 8.74
CA HIS A 380 31.60 19.90 8.66
C HIS A 380 31.58 18.50 8.06
N ILE A 381 31.60 18.42 6.72
CA ILE A 381 31.54 17.13 6.02
C ILE A 381 32.91 16.44 5.95
N ALA A 382 34.01 17.20 6.08
CA ALA A 382 35.36 16.65 6.03
C ALA A 382 35.53 15.57 7.11
N GLY A 383 35.94 14.37 6.70
CA GLY A 383 36.16 13.24 7.61
C GLY A 383 34.93 12.34 7.83
N LEU A 384 33.77 12.58 7.20
CA LEU A 384 32.67 11.61 7.23
C LEU A 384 33.10 10.29 6.54
N PRO A 385 32.98 9.12 7.20
CA PRO A 385 33.49 7.86 6.67
C PRO A 385 32.85 7.43 5.34
N PHE A 386 31.57 7.75 5.15
CA PHE A 386 30.75 7.32 4.02
C PHE A 386 30.80 8.26 2.81
N LEU A 387 31.70 9.26 2.77
CA LEU A 387 31.74 10.23 1.66
C LEU A 387 31.95 9.61 0.29
N LYS A 388 32.69 8.50 0.23
CA LYS A 388 32.96 7.80 -1.04
C LYS A 388 31.73 7.08 -1.58
N THR A 389 30.80 6.69 -0.71
CA THR A 389 29.57 5.96 -1.06
C THR A 389 28.35 6.87 -1.16
N LEU A 390 28.39 8.05 -0.53
CA LEU A 390 27.29 9.00 -0.50
C LEU A 390 26.87 9.39 -1.92
N GLN A 391 25.56 9.40 -2.14
CA GLN A 391 24.91 9.74 -3.41
C GLN A 391 24.05 10.99 -3.25
N THR A 392 23.24 11.06 -2.19
CA THR A 392 22.36 12.20 -1.89
C THR A 392 22.45 12.58 -0.42
N ILE A 393 22.36 13.89 -0.16
CA ILE A 393 22.23 14.45 1.18
C ILE A 393 21.15 15.54 1.13
N ASN A 394 20.03 15.29 1.79
CA ASN A 394 18.92 16.24 1.85
C ASN A 394 19.02 17.05 3.14
N LEU A 395 19.29 18.34 2.99
CA LEU A 395 19.43 19.32 4.08
C LEU A 395 18.35 20.41 4.01
N HIS A 396 17.27 20.19 3.26
CA HIS A 396 16.22 21.18 3.07
C HIS A 396 15.69 21.72 4.41
N ASN A 397 15.39 23.02 4.47
CA ASN A 397 14.86 23.69 5.66
C ASN A 397 15.74 23.49 6.91
N ASN A 398 17.02 23.83 6.77
CA ASN A 398 17.96 23.99 7.87
C ASN A 398 18.56 25.41 7.80
N PRO A 399 18.79 26.08 8.93
CA PRO A 399 19.34 27.45 8.95
C PRO A 399 20.86 27.46 8.70
N ILE A 400 21.30 26.99 7.53
CA ILE A 400 22.72 26.77 7.22
C ILE A 400 23.42 28.11 7.00
N GLN A 401 24.30 28.47 7.93
CA GLN A 401 25.08 29.71 7.85
C GLN A 401 26.44 29.51 7.18
N CYS A 402 27.05 28.33 7.40
CA CYS A 402 28.41 28.04 6.95
C CYS A 402 28.49 26.65 6.33
N LEU A 403 28.87 26.60 5.04
CA LEU A 403 29.28 25.37 4.36
C LEU A 403 30.81 25.36 4.30
N SER A 404 31.46 24.41 4.97
CA SER A 404 32.90 24.22 4.78
C SER A 404 33.18 23.91 3.30
N LYS A 405 34.17 24.60 2.68
CA LYS A 405 34.55 24.42 1.27
C LYS A 405 34.95 22.97 1.04
N ILE A 406 34.03 22.16 0.52
CA ILE A 406 34.26 20.77 0.18
C ILE A 406 33.82 20.58 -1.27
N ASN A 407 34.67 19.88 -2.02
CA ASN A 407 34.47 19.52 -3.41
C ASN A 407 33.40 18.40 -3.49
N LEU A 408 32.16 18.71 -3.11
CA LEU A 408 31.02 17.83 -3.25
C LEU A 408 30.71 17.69 -4.74
N LYS A 409 30.46 16.46 -5.21
CA LYS A 409 30.04 16.25 -6.61
C LYS A 409 28.76 17.07 -6.86
N ALA A 410 28.65 17.69 -8.04
CA ALA A 410 27.55 18.62 -8.40
C ALA A 410 26.12 18.10 -8.09
N LYS A 411 25.90 16.77 -8.12
CA LYS A 411 24.62 16.11 -7.79
C LYS A 411 24.25 16.18 -6.28
N MET A 412 25.23 16.31 -5.39
CA MET A 412 25.01 16.53 -3.94
C MET A 412 24.65 17.99 -3.62
N ILE A 413 25.03 18.93 -4.49
CA ILE A 413 24.83 20.38 -4.28
C ILE A 413 23.42 20.81 -4.73
N SER A 414 22.85 20.18 -5.76
CA SER A 414 21.52 20.55 -6.28
C SER A 414 20.38 20.38 -5.27
N GLU A 415 20.53 19.54 -4.25
CA GLU A 415 19.55 19.37 -3.15
C GLU A 415 19.80 20.33 -1.96
N ILE A 416 21.02 20.86 -1.81
CA ILE A 416 21.39 21.84 -0.78
C ILE A 416 20.81 23.23 -1.12
N VAL A 417 20.69 23.57 -2.41
CA VAL A 417 20.52 24.96 -2.89
C VAL A 417 19.05 25.34 -3.18
N ALA A 418 18.06 24.48 -2.92
CA ALA A 418 16.70 24.76 -3.36
C ALA A 418 15.99 25.95 -2.68
N LYS A 419 16.53 26.58 -1.61
CA LYS A 419 15.92 27.80 -1.01
C LYS A 419 16.82 28.90 -0.43
N GLU A 420 18.14 28.72 -0.27
CA GLU A 420 18.94 29.75 0.42
C GLU A 420 20.10 30.28 -0.44
N ALA A 421 20.06 31.60 -0.67
CA ALA A 421 21.11 32.36 -1.32
C ALA A 421 22.39 32.31 -0.47
N LEU A 422 23.26 31.34 -0.75
CA LEU A 422 24.62 31.30 -0.22
C LEU A 422 25.39 32.52 -0.75
N LYS A 423 25.59 33.54 0.09
CA LYS A 423 26.53 34.63 -0.21
C LYS A 423 27.95 34.07 -0.10
N PRO A 424 28.79 34.20 -1.15
CA PRO A 424 30.19 33.80 -1.07
C PRO A 424 30.97 34.80 -0.22
N PHE A 425 31.75 34.31 0.74
CA PHE A 425 32.92 35.01 1.28
C PHE A 425 34.14 34.08 1.23
#